data_AF-A0AAU7CF62-F1
#
_entry.id   AF-A0AAU7CF62-F1
#
_cell.length_a   1.000
_cell.length_b   1.000
_cell.length_c   1.000
_cell.angle_alpha   90.00
_cell.angle_beta   90.00
_cell.angle_gamma   90.00
#
_symmetry.space_group_name_H-M   'P 1'
#
loop_
_entity.id
_entity.type
_entity.pdbx_description
1 polymer ?
#
loop_
_entity_poly.entity_id
_entity_poly.type
_entity_poly.pdbx_seq_one_letter_code
_entity_poly.pdbx_strand_id
1 'polypeptide(L)'
;MYESPRIRRLRNDYTAMERLGSESSVLRFRAEGKPAQRYVVEFRGRSLARERGKVSIRDRHEVEIKLGSSYPRTMPEIRWLTPIYHPNISEIGMVCLGGYGTHWVPSLNLDELCGMLWDMARFHNYDIRSPYNREAALWVANQSAFLFPLDARALRDLRVALGRVESQSPPAPSAESEPSTRIPAGSNPPASSAPGSKAGKYADFVRKFAANLSSITPGQSNAIPRVPEAWNGSGAEGPEG
;
A
#
# COMPACT_ATOMS: atom_id res chain seq x y z
N MET A 1 -3.40 -37.01 3.19
CA MET A 1 -2.47 -36.35 4.14
C MET A 1 -3.05 -34.97 4.48
N TYR A 2 -3.32 -34.68 5.75
CA TYR A 2 -3.95 -33.41 6.17
C TYR A 2 -2.95 -32.26 5.99
N GLU A 3 -3.31 -31.29 5.16
CA GLU A 3 -2.48 -30.10 4.95
C GLU A 3 -2.78 -29.05 6.02
N SER A 4 -1.74 -28.57 6.70
CA SER A 4 -1.93 -27.56 7.74
C SER A 4 -2.44 -26.23 7.15
N PRO A 5 -3.21 -25.43 7.90
CA PRO A 5 -3.69 -24.13 7.45
C PRO A 5 -2.58 -23.20 6.95
N ARG A 6 -1.38 -23.27 7.55
CA ARG A 6 -0.22 -22.49 7.12
C ARG A 6 0.26 -22.92 5.73
N ILE A 7 0.37 -24.23 5.45
CA ILE A 7 0.84 -24.70 4.14
C ILE A 7 -0.17 -24.30 3.05
N ARG A 8 -1.48 -24.43 3.32
CA ARG A 8 -2.53 -23.95 2.40
C ARG A 8 -2.38 -22.45 2.11
N ARG A 9 -2.13 -21.66 3.15
CA ARG A 9 -1.91 -20.22 3.01
C ARG A 9 -0.70 -19.92 2.12
N LEU A 10 0.45 -20.54 2.37
CA LEU A 10 1.67 -20.32 1.59
C LEU A 10 1.47 -20.67 0.10
N ARG A 11 0.72 -21.75 -0.19
CA ARG A 11 0.37 -22.11 -1.57
C ARG A 11 -0.54 -21.07 -2.21
N ASN A 12 -1.56 -20.61 -1.49
CA ASN A 12 -2.47 -19.58 -1.98
C ASN A 12 -1.74 -18.26 -2.27
N ASP A 13 -0.84 -17.81 -1.37
CA ASP A 13 -0.03 -16.62 -1.62
C ASP A 13 0.88 -16.79 -2.83
N TYR A 14 1.50 -17.96 -3.00
CA TYR A 14 2.32 -18.25 -4.17
C TYR A 14 1.50 -18.17 -5.47
N THR A 15 0.33 -18.81 -5.52
CA THR A 15 -0.59 -18.73 -6.67
C THR A 15 -1.07 -17.29 -6.93
N ALA A 16 -1.34 -16.52 -5.87
CA ALA A 16 -1.70 -15.11 -5.99
C ALA A 16 -0.54 -14.27 -6.55
N MET A 17 0.71 -14.55 -6.15
CA MET A 17 1.90 -13.91 -6.70
C MET A 17 2.12 -14.26 -8.17
N GLU A 18 1.92 -15.52 -8.58
CA GLU A 18 2.00 -15.93 -9.99
C GLU A 18 0.97 -15.18 -10.84
N ARG A 19 -0.27 -15.08 -10.35
CA ARG A 19 -1.32 -14.28 -10.98
C ARG A 19 -0.95 -12.80 -11.05
N LEU A 20 -0.44 -12.23 -9.97
CA LEU A 20 0.01 -10.83 -9.97
C LEU A 20 1.11 -10.59 -11.01
N GLY A 21 2.03 -11.54 -11.18
CA GLY A 21 3.08 -11.48 -12.20
C GLY A 21 2.55 -11.48 -13.63
N SER A 22 1.43 -12.15 -13.93
CA SER A 22 0.79 -12.08 -15.25
C SER A 22 -0.08 -10.83 -15.46
N GLU A 23 -0.54 -10.20 -14.36
CA GLU A 23 -1.37 -9.00 -14.39
C GLU A 23 -0.56 -7.68 -14.32
N SER A 24 0.77 -7.73 -14.26
CA SER A 24 1.63 -6.56 -14.01
C SER A 24 2.75 -6.39 -15.04
N SER A 25 2.89 -5.18 -15.60
CA SER A 25 4.13 -4.79 -16.31
C SER A 25 5.22 -4.30 -15.35
N VAL A 26 4.84 -3.98 -14.12
CA VAL A 26 5.68 -3.36 -13.09
C VAL A 26 6.41 -4.39 -12.24
N LEU A 27 5.78 -5.53 -11.94
CA LEU A 27 6.29 -6.49 -10.96
C LEU A 27 6.87 -7.75 -11.61
N ARG A 28 8.01 -8.17 -11.08
CA ARG A 28 8.53 -9.54 -11.22
C ARG A 28 8.91 -10.06 -9.85
N PHE A 29 8.97 -11.38 -9.67
CA PHE A 29 9.45 -11.94 -8.41
C PHE A 29 10.23 -13.23 -8.62
N ARG A 30 11.08 -13.54 -7.65
CA ARG A 30 11.70 -14.84 -7.44
C ARG A 30 11.20 -15.39 -6.11
N ALA A 31 10.99 -16.70 -6.02
CA ALA A 31 10.51 -17.36 -4.81
C ALA A 31 11.39 -18.56 -4.44
N GLU A 32 11.58 -18.77 -3.15
CA GLU A 32 12.39 -19.84 -2.59
C GLU A 32 11.64 -20.60 -1.48
N GLY A 33 11.90 -21.90 -1.37
CA GLY A 33 11.26 -22.81 -0.43
C GLY A 33 10.21 -23.72 -1.06
N LYS A 34 9.84 -24.79 -0.35
CA LYS A 34 8.79 -25.76 -0.75
C LYS A 34 7.88 -26.08 0.44
N PRO A 35 6.71 -25.42 0.59
CA PRO A 35 6.18 -24.30 -0.20
C PRO A 35 7.03 -23.03 -0.06
N ALA A 36 6.89 -22.09 -1.00
CA ALA A 36 7.65 -20.84 -1.01
C ALA A 36 7.42 -20.01 0.26
N GLN A 37 8.52 -19.53 0.85
CA GLN A 37 8.54 -18.77 2.11
C GLN A 37 9.38 -17.51 2.02
N ARG A 38 10.23 -17.39 1.01
CA ARG A 38 11.04 -16.20 0.75
C ARG A 38 10.78 -15.72 -0.66
N TYR A 39 10.51 -14.43 -0.80
CA TYR A 39 10.24 -13.77 -2.06
C TYR A 39 11.19 -12.59 -2.23
N VAL A 40 11.76 -12.44 -3.41
CA VAL A 40 12.43 -11.21 -3.83
C VAL A 40 11.58 -10.61 -4.94
N VAL A 41 10.91 -9.51 -4.63
CA VAL A 41 10.03 -8.77 -5.55
C VAL A 41 10.84 -7.65 -6.18
N GLU A 42 10.81 -7.58 -7.51
CA GLU A 42 11.38 -6.50 -8.32
C GLU A 42 10.25 -5.61 -8.83
N PHE A 43 10.29 -4.33 -8.48
CA PHE A 43 9.44 -3.29 -9.05
C PHE A 43 10.21 -2.53 -10.16
N ARG A 44 9.57 -2.38 -11.32
CA ARG A 44 10.06 -1.67 -12.51
C ARG A 44 9.23 -0.42 -12.77
N GLY A 45 9.60 0.67 -12.15
CA GLY A 45 8.95 1.96 -12.36
C GLY A 45 9.59 3.06 -11.53
N ARG A 46 9.16 4.29 -11.82
CA ARG A 46 9.80 5.50 -11.28
C ARG A 46 9.56 5.64 -9.78
N SER A 47 10.65 5.81 -9.06
CA SER A 47 10.73 6.07 -7.63
C SER A 47 11.97 6.94 -7.36
N LEU A 48 12.28 7.26 -6.10
CA LEU A 48 13.43 8.08 -5.73
C LEU A 48 14.50 7.27 -5.03
N ALA A 49 15.75 7.64 -5.29
CA ALA A 49 16.90 7.26 -4.49
C ALA A 49 17.71 8.52 -4.15
N ARG A 50 18.51 8.42 -3.08
CA ARG A 50 19.46 9.46 -2.71
C ARG A 50 20.86 8.87 -2.71
N GLU A 51 21.71 9.42 -3.55
CA GLU A 51 23.10 8.99 -3.70
C GLU A 51 23.99 10.22 -3.57
N ARG A 52 24.97 10.17 -2.66
CA ARG A 52 25.90 11.28 -2.39
C ARG A 52 25.18 12.62 -2.15
N GLY A 53 24.10 12.58 -1.38
CA GLY A 53 23.28 13.75 -1.05
C GLY A 53 22.29 14.19 -2.12
N LYS A 54 22.41 13.72 -3.37
CA LYS A 54 21.53 14.09 -4.49
C LYS A 54 20.35 13.13 -4.60
N VAL A 55 19.14 13.68 -4.64
CA VAL A 55 17.91 12.92 -4.93
C VAL A 55 17.73 12.79 -6.43
N SER A 56 17.45 11.59 -6.91
CA SER A 56 17.28 11.28 -8.34
C SER A 56 16.25 10.17 -8.58
N ILE A 57 15.73 10.10 -9.81
CA ILE A 57 14.83 9.02 -10.23
C ILE A 57 15.60 7.70 -10.27
N ARG A 58 14.96 6.64 -9.79
CA ARG A 58 15.38 5.26 -9.97
C ARG A 58 14.21 4.45 -10.50
N ASP A 59 14.47 3.62 -11.50
CA ASP A 59 13.42 2.86 -12.21
C ASP A 59 13.30 1.40 -11.75
N ARG A 60 14.15 0.96 -10.82
CA ARG A 60 14.21 -0.43 -10.35
C ARG A 60 14.46 -0.52 -8.86
N HIS A 61 13.59 -1.25 -8.18
CA HIS A 61 13.71 -1.56 -6.76
C HIS A 61 13.52 -3.04 -6.48
N GLU A 62 14.25 -3.57 -5.50
CA GLU A 62 14.06 -4.93 -5.00
C GLU A 62 13.66 -4.90 -3.52
N VAL A 63 12.70 -5.76 -3.16
CA VAL A 63 12.19 -5.93 -1.81
C VAL A 63 12.20 -7.41 -1.46
N GLU A 64 12.80 -7.74 -0.33
CA GLU A 64 12.73 -9.08 0.25
C GLU A 64 11.51 -9.19 1.16
N ILE A 65 10.75 -10.27 1.02
CA ILE A 65 9.65 -10.64 1.90
C ILE A 65 9.89 -12.07 2.41
N LYS A 66 9.92 -12.25 3.73
CA LYS A 66 10.06 -13.56 4.39
C LYS A 66 8.81 -13.90 5.20
N LEU A 67 8.27 -15.08 4.92
CA LEU A 67 7.09 -15.64 5.55
C LEU A 67 7.52 -16.60 6.68
N GLY A 68 7.68 -16.03 7.88
CA GLY A 68 8.15 -16.75 9.07
C GLY A 68 7.27 -17.95 9.48
N SER A 69 7.71 -18.68 10.49
CA SER A 69 7.00 -19.87 11.00
C SER A 69 5.59 -19.56 11.52
N SER A 70 5.39 -18.35 12.06
CA SER A 70 4.10 -17.88 12.59
C SER A 70 3.18 -17.22 11.54
N TYR A 71 3.64 -17.01 10.31
CA TYR A 71 2.81 -16.50 9.23
C TYR A 71 1.64 -17.47 8.93
N PRO A 72 0.40 -16.99 8.70
CA PRO A 72 -0.03 -15.58 8.58
C PRO A 72 -0.52 -14.94 9.88
N ARG A 73 -0.34 -15.56 11.06
CA ARG A 73 -0.75 -14.94 12.33
C ARG A 73 0.09 -13.70 12.65
N THR A 74 1.35 -13.71 12.25
CA THR A 74 2.25 -12.56 12.29
C THR A 74 2.47 -12.02 10.88
N MET A 75 2.79 -10.73 10.78
CA MET A 75 3.15 -10.12 9.50
C MET A 75 4.42 -10.75 8.91
N PRO A 76 4.61 -10.69 7.58
CA PRO A 76 5.89 -10.97 6.95
C PRO A 76 6.99 -10.05 7.45
N GLU A 77 8.24 -10.52 7.44
CA GLU A 77 9.40 -9.64 7.49
C GLU A 77 9.61 -9.02 6.11
N ILE A 78 9.81 -7.70 6.06
CA ILE A 78 9.95 -6.94 4.81
C ILE A 78 11.22 -6.11 4.89
N ARG A 79 12.09 -6.24 3.89
CA ARG A 79 13.32 -5.46 3.77
C ARG A 79 13.48 -4.91 2.36
N TRP A 80 13.54 -3.60 2.25
CA TRP A 80 13.92 -2.93 1.00
C TRP A 80 15.41 -3.13 0.74
N LEU A 81 15.78 -3.68 -0.42
CA LEU A 81 17.16 -4.09 -0.71
C LEU A 81 17.94 -3.04 -1.50
N THR A 82 17.26 -2.34 -2.40
CA THR A 82 17.88 -1.31 -3.26
C THR A 82 17.82 0.07 -2.60
N PRO A 83 18.73 1.01 -2.92
CA PRO A 83 18.60 2.40 -2.49
C PRO A 83 17.22 2.97 -2.81
N ILE A 84 16.59 3.56 -1.80
CA ILE A 84 15.33 4.26 -1.91
C ILE A 84 15.35 5.46 -0.96
N TYR A 85 14.78 6.57 -1.39
CA TYR A 85 14.64 7.77 -0.57
C TYR A 85 13.16 8.02 -0.35
N HIS A 86 12.62 7.60 0.81
CA HIS A 86 11.18 7.61 1.09
C HIS A 86 10.92 7.85 2.59
N PRO A 87 9.90 8.65 2.99
CA PRO A 87 9.65 8.97 4.41
C PRO A 87 9.45 7.74 5.30
N ASN A 88 8.75 6.73 4.80
CA ASN A 88 8.38 5.53 5.58
C ASN A 88 9.28 4.31 5.32
N ILE A 89 10.44 4.51 4.68
CA ILE A 89 11.44 3.45 4.49
C ILE A 89 12.78 3.97 5.01
N SER A 90 13.40 3.27 5.95
CA SER A 90 14.69 3.67 6.51
C SER A 90 15.83 3.43 5.52
N GLU A 91 16.99 4.07 5.75
CA GLU A 91 18.17 3.89 4.90
C GLU A 91 18.70 2.45 4.88
N ILE A 92 18.51 1.72 5.98
CA ILE A 92 18.85 0.30 6.07
C ILE A 92 17.74 -0.62 5.51
N GLY A 93 16.67 -0.07 4.93
CA GLY A 93 15.62 -0.83 4.25
C GLY A 93 14.46 -1.31 5.12
N MET A 94 14.28 -0.79 6.34
CA MET A 94 13.11 -1.12 7.16
C MET A 94 11.88 -0.39 6.64
N VAL A 95 10.76 -1.09 6.50
CA VAL A 95 9.51 -0.54 5.95
C VAL A 95 8.50 -0.29 7.06
N CYS A 96 7.96 0.91 7.14
CA CYS A 96 6.80 1.22 7.98
C CYS A 96 5.52 1.16 7.15
N LEU A 97 4.63 0.23 7.47
CA LEU A 97 3.31 0.09 6.84
C LEU A 97 2.21 0.82 7.64
N GLY A 98 2.60 1.80 8.47
CA GLY A 98 1.69 2.49 9.38
C GLY A 98 1.05 1.52 10.38
N GLY A 99 -0.26 1.61 10.56
CA GLY A 99 -1.02 0.81 11.52
C GLY A 99 -0.89 -0.71 11.33
N TYR A 100 -0.54 -1.20 10.13
CA TYR A 100 -0.32 -2.62 9.88
C TYR A 100 0.88 -3.20 10.64
N GLY A 101 1.83 -2.36 11.05
CA GLY A 101 2.93 -2.80 11.90
C GLY A 101 2.46 -3.25 13.29
N THR A 102 1.38 -2.66 13.80
CA THR A 102 0.80 -2.99 15.12
C THR A 102 -0.43 -3.89 14.99
N HIS A 103 -1.22 -3.70 13.94
CA HIS A 103 -2.52 -4.35 13.72
C HIS A 103 -2.49 -5.16 12.41
N TRP A 104 -1.62 -6.17 12.36
CA TRP A 104 -1.56 -7.09 11.24
C TRP A 104 -2.89 -7.84 11.06
N VAL A 105 -3.32 -7.98 9.80
CA VAL A 105 -4.55 -8.69 9.44
C VAL A 105 -4.17 -9.96 8.68
N PRO A 106 -4.33 -11.17 9.28
CA PRO A 106 -3.98 -12.43 8.63
C PRO A 106 -4.68 -12.70 7.30
N SER A 107 -5.78 -12.01 6.98
CA SER A 107 -6.49 -12.15 5.71
C SER A 107 -5.90 -11.31 4.57
N LEU A 108 -4.98 -10.37 4.82
CA LEU A 108 -4.31 -9.60 3.78
C LEU A 108 -3.39 -10.53 2.98
N ASN A 109 -3.62 -10.68 1.69
CA ASN A 109 -2.84 -11.57 0.84
C ASN A 109 -1.49 -10.95 0.44
N LEU A 110 -0.52 -11.79 0.08
CA LEU A 110 0.82 -11.33 -0.29
C LEU A 110 0.83 -10.41 -1.54
N ASP A 111 -0.07 -10.65 -2.49
CA ASP A 111 -0.22 -9.83 -3.70
C ASP A 111 -0.86 -8.46 -3.43
N GLU A 112 -1.71 -8.35 -2.39
CA GLU A 112 -2.23 -7.07 -1.89
C GLU A 112 -1.12 -6.27 -1.17
N LEU A 113 -0.32 -6.95 -0.35
CA LEU A 113 0.86 -6.35 0.29
C LEU A 113 1.84 -5.80 -0.76
N CYS A 114 2.09 -6.53 -1.85
CA CYS A 114 2.92 -6.01 -2.95
C CYS A 114 2.32 -4.73 -3.58
N GLY A 115 0.99 -4.64 -3.66
CA GLY A 115 0.27 -3.43 -4.07
C GLY A 115 0.62 -2.22 -3.20
N MET A 116 0.52 -2.41 -1.88
CA MET A 116 0.87 -1.37 -0.90
C MET A 116 2.33 -0.95 -1.03
N LEU A 117 3.26 -1.90 -1.17
CA LEU A 117 4.69 -1.60 -1.33
C LEU A 117 4.97 -0.82 -2.61
N TRP A 118 4.28 -1.15 -3.70
CA TRP A 118 4.39 -0.37 -4.94
C TRP A 118 3.86 1.05 -4.77
N ASP A 119 2.68 1.21 -4.16
CA ASP A 119 2.09 2.52 -3.89
C ASP A 119 3.00 3.41 -3.03
N MET A 120 3.74 2.82 -2.09
CA MET A 120 4.81 3.52 -1.37
C MET A 120 5.95 3.92 -2.31
N ALA A 121 6.52 2.99 -3.06
CA ALA A 121 7.67 3.26 -3.95
C ALA A 121 7.39 4.40 -4.94
N ARG A 122 6.21 4.43 -5.56
CA ARG A 122 5.83 5.47 -6.52
C ARG A 122 5.33 6.78 -5.87
N PHE A 123 5.41 6.91 -4.54
CA PHE A 123 4.88 8.05 -3.79
C PHE A 123 3.37 8.28 -3.98
N HIS A 124 2.61 7.20 -4.19
CA HIS A 124 1.14 7.28 -4.15
C HIS A 124 0.63 7.26 -2.71
N ASN A 125 1.34 6.57 -1.82
CA ASN A 125 1.03 6.49 -0.40
C ASN A 125 2.29 6.71 0.44
N TYR A 126 2.36 7.82 1.16
CA TYR A 126 3.46 8.15 2.07
C TYR A 126 2.95 9.03 3.22
N ASP A 127 3.63 8.97 4.36
CA ASP A 127 3.35 9.80 5.53
C ASP A 127 4.63 10.51 6.01
N ILE A 128 4.58 11.83 6.02
CA ILE A 128 5.65 12.70 6.53
C ILE A 128 5.54 12.96 8.04
N ARG A 129 4.41 12.66 8.67
CA ARG A 129 4.14 12.93 10.10
C ARG A 129 4.73 11.86 11.01
N SER A 130 4.72 10.59 10.57
CA SER A 130 5.34 9.47 11.29
C SER A 130 6.42 8.77 10.45
N PRO A 131 7.54 9.45 10.12
CA PRO A 131 8.53 8.90 9.20
C PRO A 131 9.54 7.98 9.90
N TYR A 132 10.03 6.98 9.16
CA TYR A 132 11.25 6.25 9.49
C TYR A 132 12.51 7.00 9.02
N ASN A 133 12.40 7.75 7.93
CA ASN A 133 13.45 8.60 7.41
C ASN A 133 13.01 10.07 7.53
N ARG A 134 13.49 10.75 8.58
CA ARG A 134 13.16 12.15 8.87
C ARG A 134 13.65 13.10 7.78
N GLU A 135 14.83 12.85 7.21
CA GLU A 135 15.37 13.68 6.14
C GLU A 135 14.53 13.57 4.87
N ALA A 136 14.11 12.35 4.50
CA ALA A 136 13.21 12.14 3.37
C ALA A 136 11.86 12.83 3.59
N ALA A 137 11.29 12.78 4.80
CA ALA A 137 10.06 13.49 5.12
C ALA A 137 10.19 15.01 4.97
N LEU A 138 11.25 15.59 5.50
CA LEU A 138 11.55 17.02 5.36
C LEU A 138 11.76 17.41 3.89
N TRP A 139 12.52 16.61 3.15
CA TRP A 139 12.75 16.87 1.73
C TRP A 139 11.43 16.80 0.93
N VAL A 140 10.61 15.77 1.15
CA VAL A 140 9.29 15.61 0.51
C VAL A 140 8.38 16.80 0.79
N ALA A 141 8.40 17.35 2.01
CA ALA A 141 7.57 18.49 2.39
C ALA A 141 7.98 19.82 1.74
N ASN A 142 9.24 19.94 1.29
CA ASN A 142 9.79 21.20 0.77
C ASN A 142 10.16 21.16 -0.72
N GLN A 143 10.23 19.97 -1.31
CA GLN A 143 10.58 19.81 -2.73
C GLN A 143 9.43 20.26 -3.63
N SER A 144 9.76 20.87 -4.76
CA SER A 144 8.81 21.25 -5.83
C SER A 144 9.18 20.67 -7.21
N ALA A 145 10.27 19.92 -7.29
CA ALA A 145 10.83 19.42 -8.55
C ALA A 145 10.10 18.17 -9.08
N PHE A 146 9.46 17.41 -8.20
CA PHE A 146 8.79 16.16 -8.53
C PHE A 146 7.29 16.26 -8.25
N LEU A 147 6.50 15.82 -9.22
CA LEU A 147 5.07 15.59 -9.04
C LEU A 147 4.86 14.15 -8.58
N PHE A 148 4.04 13.99 -7.54
CA PHE A 148 3.66 12.69 -7.02
C PHE A 148 2.23 12.32 -7.45
N PRO A 149 1.97 11.04 -7.77
CA PRO A 149 2.90 9.91 -7.78
C PRO A 149 3.87 9.95 -8.98
N LEU A 150 5.07 9.36 -8.81
CA LEU A 150 6.15 9.39 -9.81
C LEU A 150 5.90 8.49 -11.01
N ASP A 151 5.17 7.40 -10.79
CA ASP A 151 4.72 6.48 -11.83
C ASP A 151 3.19 6.47 -11.83
N ALA A 152 2.58 6.46 -13.00
CA ALA A 152 1.12 6.46 -13.13
C ALA A 152 0.52 5.05 -13.03
N ARG A 153 1.30 4.00 -13.31
CA ARG A 153 0.82 2.61 -13.42
C ARG A 153 0.52 2.01 -12.05
N ALA A 154 -0.72 1.60 -11.83
CA ALA A 154 -1.07 0.76 -10.68
C ALA A 154 -0.36 -0.59 -10.80
N LEU A 155 -0.26 -1.36 -9.71
CA LEU A 155 0.49 -2.62 -9.75
C LEU A 155 -0.10 -3.64 -10.75
N ARG A 156 -1.43 -3.68 -10.89
CA ARG A 156 -2.15 -4.57 -11.82
C ARG A 156 -2.56 -3.85 -13.11
N ASP A 157 -1.63 -3.10 -13.70
CA ASP A 157 -1.88 -2.25 -14.86
C ASP A 157 -2.36 -3.02 -16.10
N LEU A 158 -1.85 -4.23 -16.34
CA LEU A 158 -2.27 -5.04 -17.49
C LEU A 158 -3.73 -5.50 -17.33
N ARG A 159 -4.14 -5.88 -16.12
CA ARG A 159 -5.53 -6.24 -15.83
C ARG A 159 -6.48 -5.06 -16.03
N VAL A 160 -6.09 -3.86 -15.59
CA VAL A 160 -6.88 -2.64 -15.80
C VAL A 160 -7.00 -2.33 -17.29
N ALA A 161 -5.93 -2.50 -18.07
CA ALA A 161 -5.96 -2.31 -19.51
C ALA A 161 -6.91 -3.29 -20.20
N LEU A 162 -6.89 -4.57 -19.85
CA LEU A 162 -7.79 -5.59 -20.41
C LEU A 162 -9.26 -5.28 -20.14
N GLY A 163 -9.63 -4.91 -18.91
CA GLY A 163 -11.01 -4.55 -18.56
C GLY A 163 -11.52 -3.30 -19.29
N ARG A 164 -10.64 -2.37 -19.65
CA ARG A 164 -10.99 -1.22 -20.52
C ARG A 164 -11.23 -1.63 -21.97
N VAL A 165 -10.48 -2.61 -22.48
CA VAL A 165 -10.68 -3.15 -23.84
C VAL A 165 -11.99 -3.93 -23.94
N GLU A 166 -12.32 -4.77 -22.95
CA GLU A 166 -13.59 -5.52 -22.91
C GLU A 166 -14.80 -4.58 -22.83
N SER A 167 -14.73 -3.52 -22.03
CA SER A 167 -15.84 -2.56 -21.88
C SER A 167 -16.03 -1.59 -23.05
N GLN A 168 -15.02 -1.42 -23.91
CA GLN A 168 -15.07 -0.54 -25.10
C GLN A 168 -15.46 -1.26 -26.40
N SER A 169 -15.70 -2.58 -26.36
CA SER A 169 -16.18 -3.31 -27.53
C SER A 169 -17.67 -3.00 -27.76
N PRO A 170 -18.06 -2.36 -28.88
CA PRO A 170 -19.46 -2.10 -29.16
C PRO A 170 -20.20 -3.44 -29.39
N PRO A 171 -21.47 -3.57 -28.98
CA PRO A 171 -22.25 -4.74 -29.35
C PRO A 171 -22.36 -4.78 -30.88
N ALA A 172 -22.03 -5.93 -31.47
CA ALA A 172 -22.32 -6.19 -32.87
C ALA A 172 -23.83 -5.94 -33.11
N PRO A 173 -24.22 -5.31 -34.23
CA PRO A 173 -25.63 -5.08 -34.51
C PRO A 173 -26.28 -6.42 -34.85
N SER A 174 -26.87 -7.06 -33.85
CA SER A 174 -27.87 -8.11 -34.07
C SER A 174 -29.12 -7.44 -34.60
N ALA A 175 -29.25 -7.45 -35.92
CA ALA A 175 -30.51 -7.16 -36.59
C ALA A 175 -31.48 -8.29 -36.23
N GLU A 176 -32.44 -8.02 -35.36
CA GLU A 176 -33.66 -8.82 -35.27
C GLU A 176 -34.84 -7.94 -34.85
N SER A 177 -35.89 -8.08 -35.65
CA SER A 177 -37.07 -7.26 -35.83
C SER A 177 -38.04 -7.28 -34.64
N GLU A 178 -38.59 -6.12 -34.29
CA GLU A 178 -39.81 -6.03 -33.47
C GLU A 178 -41.01 -6.70 -34.16
N PRO A 179 -42.01 -7.12 -33.36
CA PRO A 179 -43.23 -6.32 -33.40
C PRO A 179 -43.82 -5.99 -32.03
N SER A 180 -44.65 -4.94 -32.09
CA SER A 180 -45.19 -4.12 -31.01
C SER A 180 -46.48 -4.67 -30.36
N THR A 181 -46.90 -3.98 -29.28
CA THR A 181 -48.19 -3.98 -28.53
C THR A 181 -48.50 -5.18 -27.61
N ARG A 182 -49.04 -5.04 -26.38
CA ARG A 182 -49.83 -3.99 -25.70
C ARG A 182 -49.84 -4.26 -24.17
N ILE A 183 -49.93 -3.21 -23.34
CA ILE A 183 -50.18 -3.26 -21.88
C ILE A 183 -51.71 -3.29 -21.62
N PRO A 184 -52.19 -3.83 -20.48
CA PRO A 184 -52.76 -2.93 -19.47
C PRO A 184 -52.39 -3.25 -18.01
N ALA A 185 -52.70 -2.27 -17.16
CA ALA A 185 -52.24 -2.00 -15.80
C ALA A 185 -52.81 -2.90 -14.68
N GLY A 186 -52.07 -2.93 -13.55
CA GLY A 186 -52.66 -2.87 -12.21
C GLY A 186 -51.97 -3.68 -11.10
N SER A 187 -51.18 -3.02 -10.24
CA SER A 187 -51.21 -3.10 -8.75
C SER A 187 -49.86 -2.66 -8.10
N ASN A 188 -49.91 -1.68 -7.19
CA ASN A 188 -48.79 -1.24 -6.30
C ASN A 188 -48.75 -2.09 -4.98
N PRO A 189 -47.82 -1.84 -4.03
CA PRO A 189 -46.43 -2.33 -3.94
C PRO A 189 -46.27 -3.25 -2.68
N PRO A 190 -45.07 -3.76 -2.33
CA PRO A 190 -44.17 -2.97 -1.47
C PRO A 190 -42.67 -3.17 -1.75
N ALA A 191 -41.89 -2.27 -1.16
CA ALA A 191 -40.44 -2.33 -1.09
C ALA A 191 -39.93 -3.62 -0.44
N SER A 192 -38.97 -4.28 -1.08
CA SER A 192 -38.03 -5.19 -0.40
C SER A 192 -36.61 -4.94 -0.92
N SER A 193 -35.82 -4.19 -0.17
CA SER A 193 -34.37 -4.18 -0.31
C SER A 193 -33.77 -5.00 0.83
N ALA A 194 -33.22 -6.17 0.47
CA ALA A 194 -32.38 -6.98 1.35
C ALA A 194 -31.35 -7.73 0.47
N PRO A 195 -30.25 -8.27 1.03
CA PRO A 195 -29.00 -7.52 1.11
C PRO A 195 -27.80 -8.33 0.60
N GLY A 196 -26.66 -7.66 0.38
CA GLY A 196 -25.36 -8.33 0.53
C GLY A 196 -24.49 -8.41 -0.72
N SER A 197 -23.83 -7.30 -1.02
CA SER A 197 -22.49 -7.36 -1.58
C SER A 197 -21.50 -7.10 -0.45
N LYS A 198 -20.67 -8.11 -0.12
CA LYS A 198 -19.58 -8.01 0.86
C LYS A 198 -18.54 -6.94 0.49
N ALA A 199 -18.57 -6.41 -0.74
CA ALA A 199 -17.66 -5.36 -1.20
C ALA A 199 -18.06 -3.96 -0.72
N GLY A 200 -19.36 -3.65 -0.60
CA GLY A 200 -19.82 -2.33 -0.15
C GLY A 200 -19.50 -2.04 1.32
N LYS A 201 -19.61 -3.06 2.17
CA LYS A 201 -19.36 -2.93 3.62
C LYS A 201 -17.90 -2.65 3.96
N TYR A 202 -16.96 -3.12 3.13
CA TYR A 202 -15.53 -2.89 3.35
C TYR A 202 -15.13 -1.45 2.97
N ALA A 203 -15.63 -0.96 1.83
CA ALA A 203 -15.40 0.42 1.42
C ALA A 203 -16.02 1.41 2.42
N ASP A 204 -17.19 1.11 2.97
CA ASP A 204 -17.84 1.94 4.00
C ASP A 204 -17.13 1.88 5.35
N PHE A 205 -16.57 0.71 5.73
CA PHE A 205 -15.78 0.58 6.96
C PHE A 205 -14.49 1.39 6.89
N VAL A 206 -13.74 1.28 5.79
CA VAL A 206 -12.49 2.04 5.58
C VAL A 206 -12.78 3.54 5.57
N ARG A 207 -13.88 3.96 4.92
CA ARG A 207 -14.29 5.37 4.86
C ARG A 207 -14.74 5.92 6.23
N LYS A 208 -15.50 5.13 7.02
CA LYS A 208 -15.92 5.51 8.38
C LYS A 208 -14.77 5.49 9.38
N PHE A 209 -13.81 4.58 9.24
CA PHE A 209 -12.62 4.54 10.09
C PHE A 209 -11.71 5.75 9.83
N ALA A 210 -11.51 6.12 8.57
CA ALA A 210 -10.78 7.33 8.19
C ALA A 210 -11.49 8.63 8.65
N ALA A 211 -12.82 8.67 8.64
CA ALA A 211 -13.61 9.79 9.14
C ALA A 211 -13.53 9.95 10.68
N ASN A 212 -13.52 8.84 11.43
CA ASN A 212 -13.37 8.87 12.89
C ASN A 212 -11.96 9.30 13.36
N LEU A 213 -10.92 9.06 12.56
CA LEU A 213 -9.58 9.62 12.83
C LEU A 213 -9.47 11.12 12.56
N SER A 214 -10.36 11.68 11.73
CA SER A 214 -10.38 13.12 11.42
C SER A 214 -11.29 13.95 12.34
N SER A 215 -12.11 13.31 13.18
CA SER A 215 -12.94 13.96 14.21
C SER A 215 -12.26 14.12 15.57
N ILE A 216 -10.96 13.81 15.70
CA ILE A 216 -10.17 14.16 16.88
C ILE A 216 -9.67 15.60 16.69
N THR A 217 -10.48 16.56 17.13
CA THR A 217 -10.11 17.98 17.17
C THR A 217 -9.04 18.17 18.25
N PRO A 218 -7.87 18.78 17.94
CA PRO A 218 -7.03 19.35 18.99
C PRO A 218 -7.80 20.51 19.62
N GLY A 219 -8.09 20.39 20.92
CA GLY A 219 -8.58 21.50 21.71
C GLY A 219 -7.65 22.70 21.59
N GLN A 220 -8.25 23.88 21.43
CA GLN A 220 -7.56 25.16 21.42
C GLN A 220 -6.70 25.32 22.68
N SER A 221 -5.40 25.54 22.51
CA SER A 221 -4.63 26.33 23.47
C SER A 221 -3.64 27.21 22.71
N ASN A 222 -4.00 28.49 22.60
CA ASN A 222 -3.05 29.55 22.35
C ASN A 222 -2.17 29.68 23.60
N ALA A 223 -1.00 29.04 23.59
CA ALA A 223 0.07 29.37 24.53
C ALA A 223 1.42 29.13 23.86
N ILE A 224 2.16 30.22 23.67
CA ILE A 224 3.58 30.20 23.32
C ILE A 224 4.32 29.43 24.43
N PRO A 225 5.11 28.39 24.14
CA PRO A 225 5.87 27.71 25.17
C PRO A 225 6.97 28.66 25.66
N ARG A 226 6.88 29.12 26.92
CA ARG A 226 8.03 29.73 27.61
C ARG A 226 9.01 28.63 27.99
N VAL A 227 10.27 28.83 27.62
CA VAL A 227 11.42 28.05 28.11
C VAL A 227 11.51 28.25 29.63
N PRO A 228 11.58 27.20 30.46
CA PRO A 228 11.84 27.37 31.87
C PRO A 228 13.25 27.93 32.11
N GLU A 229 13.32 29.12 32.73
CA GLU A 229 14.54 29.64 33.37
C GLU A 229 14.88 28.77 34.59
N ALA A 230 15.61 27.69 34.35
CA ALA A 230 16.44 27.07 35.36
C ALA A 230 17.50 26.25 34.62
N TRP A 231 18.65 26.88 34.38
CA TRP A 231 19.99 26.31 34.50
C TRP A 231 21.00 27.37 34.03
N ASN A 232 21.25 28.35 34.89
CA ASN A 232 22.44 29.18 34.82
C ASN A 232 23.45 28.63 35.84
N GLY A 233 24.48 27.97 35.30
CA GLY A 233 25.90 28.02 35.69
C GLY A 233 26.33 27.63 37.11
N SER A 234 27.31 26.71 37.21
CA SER A 234 28.68 27.04 37.67
C SER A 234 29.59 25.80 37.81
N GLY A 235 30.80 25.89 37.21
CA GLY A 235 32.08 25.22 37.58
C GLY A 235 32.18 23.70 37.46
N ALA A 236 33.33 23.07 37.22
CA ALA A 236 34.70 23.54 37.07
C ALA A 236 35.55 22.43 36.41
N GLU A 237 36.66 22.86 35.79
CA GLU A 237 37.96 22.18 35.64
C GLU A 237 38.04 20.74 35.08
N GLY A 238 38.76 20.61 33.97
CA GLY A 238 39.30 19.33 33.51
C GLY A 238 40.53 18.90 34.32
N PRO A 239 41.18 17.80 33.90
CA PRO A 239 42.63 17.83 33.92
C PRO A 239 43.24 17.29 32.61
N GLU A 240 44.33 17.95 32.21
CA GLU A 240 45.39 17.36 31.41
C GLU A 240 46.20 16.37 32.29
N GLY A 241 46.60 15.26 31.68
CA GLY A 241 47.45 14.21 32.25
C GLY A 241 47.52 13.02 31.30
#